data_AF-A0A8T4RB20-F1
#
_entry.id   AF-A0A8T4RB20-F1
#
_cell.length_a   1.000
_cell.length_b   1.000
_cell.length_c   1.000
_cell.angle_alpha   90.00
_cell.angle_beta   90.00
_cell.angle_gamma   90.00
#
_symmetry.space_group_name_H-M   'P 1'
#
loop_
_entity.id
_entity.type
_entity.pdbx_description
1 polymer ?
#
loop_
_entity_poly.entity_id
_entity_poly.type
_entity_poly.pdbx_seq_one_letter_code
_entity_poly.pdbx_strand_id
1 'polypeptide(L)'
;MSNENYRWGYAFLKSDSNLDSSARFDLMRQAIQMYLDHESNKIIEGENYGGTLKMKGYASLGSFGGVRFEGNFNTEKGKANLSFLISEQTYAGFGDLERDASLLN
;
A
#
# COMPACT_ATOMS: atom_id res chain seq x y z
N MET A 1 -15.27 -21.43 5.72
CA MET A 1 -14.35 -20.35 5.34
C MET A 1 -15.18 -19.11 5.16
N SER A 2 -15.10 -18.14 6.07
CA SER A 2 -15.73 -16.83 5.90
C SER A 2 -15.10 -16.16 4.68
N ASN A 3 -15.91 -15.79 3.68
CA ASN A 3 -15.48 -14.89 2.61
C ASN A 3 -15.43 -13.48 3.21
N GLU A 4 -14.36 -13.19 3.94
CA GLU A 4 -14.07 -11.82 4.35
C GLU A 4 -13.76 -11.03 3.08
N ASN A 5 -14.68 -10.13 2.70
CA ASN A 5 -14.50 -9.26 1.55
C ASN A 5 -13.47 -8.20 1.90
N TYR A 6 -12.18 -8.53 1.81
CA TYR A 6 -11.08 -7.57 1.95
C TYR A 6 -11.15 -6.56 0.80
N ARG A 7 -11.31 -5.28 1.14
CA ARG A 7 -11.25 -4.18 0.17
C ARG A 7 -9.90 -3.50 0.31
N TRP A 8 -9.16 -3.41 -0.78
CA TRP A 8 -7.88 -2.72 -0.81
C TRP A 8 -8.07 -1.31 -1.35
N GLY A 9 -7.62 -0.33 -0.58
CA GLY A 9 -7.52 1.07 -1.01
C GLY A 9 -6.06 1.50 -1.10
N TYR A 10 -5.79 2.49 -1.94
CA TYR A 10 -4.48 3.15 -1.95
C TYR A 10 -4.62 4.65 -2.16
N ALA A 11 -3.61 5.40 -1.69
CA ALA A 11 -3.51 6.84 -1.91
C ALA A 11 -2.06 7.24 -2.17
N PHE A 12 -1.77 7.86 -3.31
CA PHE A 12 -0.45 8.42 -3.58
C PHE A 12 -0.26 9.72 -2.78
N LEU A 13 0.79 9.75 -1.94
CA LEU A 13 1.21 10.93 -1.20
C LEU A 13 2.19 11.77 -2.01
N LYS A 14 3.04 11.11 -2.80
CA LYS A 14 3.97 11.72 -3.73
C LYS A 14 4.16 10.80 -4.93
N SER A 15 4.17 11.36 -6.12
CA SER A 15 4.53 10.64 -7.33
C SER A 15 5.30 11.55 -8.28
N ASP A 16 6.42 11.04 -8.79
CA ASP A 16 7.20 11.71 -9.83
C ASP A 16 6.64 11.40 -11.23
N SER A 17 6.67 12.39 -12.12
CA SER A 17 6.25 12.25 -13.53
C SER A 17 7.15 11.33 -14.35
N ASN A 18 8.36 11.05 -13.85
CA ASN A 18 9.29 10.11 -14.47
C ASN A 18 8.80 8.65 -14.39
N LEU A 19 7.86 8.33 -13.50
CA LEU A 19 7.12 7.07 -13.53
C LEU A 19 5.81 7.25 -14.30
N ASP A 20 5.57 6.40 -15.29
CA ASP A 20 4.27 6.37 -15.95
C ASP A 20 3.20 5.69 -15.07
N SER A 21 1.95 5.74 -15.54
CA SER A 21 0.83 5.16 -14.79
C SER A 21 0.97 3.64 -14.62
N SER A 22 1.48 2.93 -15.63
CA SER A 22 1.63 1.47 -15.57
C SER A 22 2.62 1.06 -14.48
N ALA A 23 3.78 1.73 -14.43
CA ALA A 23 4.79 1.53 -13.41
C ALA A 23 4.24 1.83 -12.00
N ARG A 24 3.44 2.89 -11.84
CA ARG A 24 2.81 3.20 -10.55
C ARG A 24 1.82 2.13 -10.11
N PHE A 25 1.01 1.61 -11.03
CA PHE A 25 0.07 0.54 -10.74
C PHE A 25 0.78 -0.76 -10.37
N ASP A 26 1.83 -1.13 -11.08
CA ASP A 26 2.61 -2.33 -10.75
C ASP A 26 3.31 -2.18 -9.40
N LEU A 27 3.91 -1.02 -9.09
CA LEU A 27 4.50 -0.74 -7.78
C LEU A 27 3.48 -0.84 -6.64
N MET A 28 2.25 -0.37 -6.86
CA MET A 28 1.16 -0.53 -5.89
C MET A 28 0.82 -2.01 -5.69
N ARG A 29 0.68 -2.78 -6.77
CA ARG A 29 0.41 -4.22 -6.71
C ARG A 29 1.51 -4.97 -5.96
N GLN A 30 2.77 -4.63 -6.24
CA GLN A 30 3.92 -5.23 -5.57
C GLN A 30 3.95 -4.88 -4.08
N ALA A 31 3.57 -3.66 -3.70
CA ALA A 31 3.46 -3.28 -2.29
C ALA A 31 2.32 -3.99 -1.55
N ILE A 32 1.19 -4.30 -2.21
CA ILE A 32 0.14 -5.15 -1.62
C ILE A 32 0.73 -6.54 -1.32
N GLN A 33 1.45 -7.12 -2.27
CA GLN A 33 2.09 -8.41 -2.08
C GLN A 33 3.11 -8.36 -0.92
N MET A 34 3.96 -7.32 -0.88
CA MET A 34 4.88 -7.10 0.24
C MET A 34 4.16 -7.01 1.59
N TYR A 35 3.00 -6.36 1.65
CA TYR A 35 2.20 -6.29 2.87
C TYR A 35 1.70 -7.67 3.31
N LEU A 36 1.16 -8.45 2.37
CA LEU A 36 0.66 -9.81 2.63
C LEU A 36 1.77 -10.77 3.05
N ASP A 37 2.96 -10.62 2.46
CA ASP A 37 4.12 -11.47 2.73
C ASP A 37 4.95 -10.98 3.94
N HIS A 38 4.52 -9.88 4.59
CA HIS A 38 5.27 -9.20 5.65
C HIS A 38 6.70 -8.80 5.24
N GLU A 39 6.91 -8.49 3.95
CA GLU A 39 8.18 -8.05 3.39
C GLU A 39 8.37 -6.53 3.58
N SER A 40 9.42 -6.14 4.32
CA SER A 40 9.66 -4.73 4.64
C SER A 40 10.42 -3.94 3.56
N ASN A 41 11.15 -4.63 2.68
CA ASN A 41 11.96 -4.01 1.63
C ASN A 41 12.13 -4.97 0.46
N LYS A 42 11.95 -4.45 -0.76
CA LYS A 42 12.03 -5.21 -1.99
C LYS A 42 12.82 -4.46 -3.05
N ILE A 43 13.67 -5.18 -3.78
CA ILE A 43 14.29 -4.67 -5.03
C ILE A 43 13.28 -4.89 -6.16
N ILE A 44 13.07 -3.84 -6.95
CA ILE A 44 12.11 -3.85 -8.06
C ILE A 44 12.89 -3.78 -9.37
N GLU A 45 12.59 -4.71 -10.26
CA GLU A 45 13.08 -4.76 -11.64
C GLU A 45 11.87 -4.72 -12.57
N GLY A 46 11.49 -3.52 -12.97
CA GLY A 46 10.46 -3.29 -13.99
C GLY A 46 11.08 -3.15 -15.38
N GLU A 47 10.22 -3.07 -16.40
CA GLU A 47 10.65 -3.00 -17.80
C GLU A 47 11.53 -1.77 -18.09
N ASN A 48 11.07 -0.58 -17.67
CA ASN A 48 11.74 0.70 -17.93
C ASN A 48 12.11 1.46 -16.64
N TYR A 49 12.08 0.75 -15.51
CA TYR A 49 12.39 1.32 -14.20
C TYR A 49 12.94 0.26 -13.25
N GLY A 50 13.84 0.67 -12.35
CA GLY A 50 14.40 -0.22 -11.33
C GLY A 50 14.78 0.52 -10.07
N GLY A 51 14.68 -0.14 -8.92
CA GLY A 51 14.96 0.53 -7.65
C GLY A 51 14.57 -0.27 -6.42
N THR A 52 14.23 0.45 -5.35
CA THR A 52 13.84 -0.15 -4.07
C THR A 52 12.50 0.37 -3.61
N LEU A 53 11.69 -0.53 -3.05
CA LEU A 53 10.41 -0.24 -2.42
C LEU A 53 10.47 -0.68 -0.96
N LYS A 54 10.06 0.20 -0.04
CA LYS A 54 10.21 0.00 1.40
C LYS A 54 8.90 0.27 2.12
N MET A 55 8.51 -0.65 3.01
CA MET A 55 7.46 -0.44 3.99
C MET A 55 8.00 0.44 5.13
N LYS A 56 7.25 1.46 5.54
CA LYS A 56 7.63 2.40 6.60
C LYS A 56 6.82 2.27 7.88
N GLY A 57 5.68 1.59 7.81
CA GLY A 57 4.71 1.48 8.90
C GLY A 57 3.43 2.27 8.61
N TYR A 58 2.52 2.28 9.57
CA TYR A 58 1.20 2.90 9.41
C TYR A 58 1.29 4.43 9.38
N ALA A 59 0.49 5.06 8.52
CA ALA A 59 0.29 6.50 8.45
C ALA A 59 -1.13 6.84 8.01
N SER A 60 -1.57 8.06 8.29
CA SER A 60 -2.90 8.55 7.92
C SER A 60 -2.84 9.87 7.16
N LEU A 61 -3.80 10.05 6.26
CA LEU A 61 -4.08 11.28 5.53
C LEU A 61 -5.58 11.58 5.69
N GLY A 62 -5.92 12.46 6.64
CA GLY A 62 -7.31 12.69 7.02
C GLY A 62 -7.95 11.40 7.55
N SER A 63 -9.09 11.00 6.97
CA SER A 63 -9.80 9.77 7.31
C SER A 63 -9.25 8.51 6.65
N PHE A 64 -8.28 8.62 5.74
CA PHE A 64 -7.67 7.46 5.08
C PHE A 64 -6.39 7.05 5.79
N GLY A 65 -6.37 5.85 6.37
CA GLY A 65 -5.20 5.29 7.05
C GLY A 65 -4.73 4.00 6.40
N GLY A 66 -3.43 3.77 6.39
CA GLY A 66 -2.83 2.59 5.79
C GLY A 66 -1.33 2.47 6.03
N VAL A 67 -0.76 1.36 5.60
CA VAL A 67 0.70 1.16 5.61
C VAL A 67 1.33 1.99 4.50
N ARG A 68 2.32 2.80 4.89
CA ARG A 68 3.09 3.64 3.97
C ARG A 68 4.20 2.85 3.30
N PHE A 69 4.27 3.01 1.99
CA PHE A 69 5.36 2.57 1.15
C PHE A 69 6.10 3.76 0.57
N GLU A 70 7.42 3.61 0.44
CA GLU A 70 8.28 4.58 -0.21
C GLU A 70 9.21 3.87 -1.19
N GLY A 71 9.35 4.44 -2.36
CA GLY A 71 10.25 3.92 -3.38
C GLY A 71 11.11 4.99 -4.01
N ASN A 72 12.33 4.58 -4.34
CA ASN A 72 13.31 5.36 -5.10
C ASN A 72 13.70 4.53 -6.32
N PHE A 73 13.50 5.08 -7.50
CA PHE A 73 13.65 4.38 -8.78
C PHE A 73 14.51 5.18 -9.74
N ASN A 74 15.26 4.46 -10.57
CA ASN A 74 15.85 4.99 -11.78
C ASN A 74 14.94 4.60 -12.94
N THR A 75 14.68 5.54 -13.82
CA THR A 75 13.90 5.36 -15.05
C THR A 75 14.73 5.87 -16.22
N GLU A 76 14.32 5.59 -17.45
CA GLU A 76 14.95 6.16 -18.65
C GLU A 76 14.95 7.70 -18.66
N LYS A 77 13.99 8.33 -17.96
CA LYS A 77 13.83 9.79 -17.87
C LYS A 77 14.58 10.40 -16.68
N GLY A 78 15.25 9.58 -15.87
CA GLY A 78 15.96 9.99 -14.67
C GLY A 78 15.40 9.39 -13.38
N LYS A 79 15.77 9.97 -12.25
CA LYS A 79 15.32 9.49 -10.93
C LYS A 79 13.85 9.79 -10.71
N ALA A 80 13.17 8.87 -10.03
CA ALA A 80 11.77 8.99 -9.68
C ALA A 80 11.55 8.53 -8.24
N ASN A 81 10.78 9.32 -7.48
CA ASN A 81 10.40 8.97 -6.12
C ASN A 81 8.89 8.80 -6.03
N LEU A 82 8.47 7.84 -5.21
CA LEU A 82 7.08 7.50 -5.03
C LEU A 82 6.82 7.26 -3.54
N SER A 83 5.73 7.77 -3.01
CA SER A 83 5.21 7.34 -1.72
C SER A 83 3.70 7.25 -1.75
N PHE A 84 3.17 6.22 -1.10
CA PHE A 84 1.75 5.93 -1.10
C PHE A 84 1.36 5.14 0.15
N LEU A 85 0.07 5.15 0.45
CA LEU A 85 -0.56 4.36 1.49
C LEU A 85 -1.28 3.18 0.84
N ILE A 86 -1.19 2.00 1.45
CA ILE A 86 -2.07 0.86 1.19
C ILE A 86 -2.93 0.64 2.42
N SER A 87 -4.24 0.60 2.23
CA SER A 87 -5.21 0.36 3.28
C SER A 87 -5.94 -0.94 3.01
N GLU A 88 -5.86 -1.85 3.97
CA GLU A 88 -6.74 -3.02 4.04
C GLU A 88 -8.01 -2.59 4.78
N GLN A 89 -9.13 -2.57 4.09
CA GLN A 89 -10.44 -2.30 4.66
C GLN A 89 -11.18 -3.61 4.81
N THR A 90 -11.27 -4.10 6.03
CA THR A 90 -12.27 -5.10 6.39
C THR A 90 -13.60 -4.39 6.57
N TYR A 91 -14.63 -4.83 5.85
CA TYR A 91 -15.98 -4.35 6.11
C TYR A 91 -16.44 -4.98 7.44
N ALA A 92 -16.04 -4.41 8.58
CA ALA A 92 -16.85 -4.57 9.78
C ALA A 92 -18.13 -3.79 9.49
N GLY A 93 -19.19 -4.50 9.11
CA GLY A 93 -20.52 -3.91 9.05
C GLY A 93 -20.80 -3.17 10.35
N PHE A 94 -21.61 -2.12 10.29
CA PHE A 94 -22.08 -1.28 11.40
C PHE A 94 -22.81 -2.04 12.54
N GLY A 95 -22.57 -3.35 12.73
CA GLY A 95 -23.12 -4.21 13.76
C GLY A 95 -22.11 -5.06 14.54
N ASP A 96 -20.80 -4.99 14.27
CA ASP A 96 -19.80 -5.76 15.04
C ASP A 96 -19.18 -4.99 16.22
N LEU A 97 -19.42 -3.67 16.32
CA LEU A 97 -18.98 -2.87 17.47
C LEU A 97 -19.75 -3.18 18.76
N GLU A 98 -20.87 -3.92 18.71
CA GLU A 98 -21.57 -4.39 19.92
C GLU A 98 -21.13 -5.78 20.40
N ARG A 99 -20.50 -6.63 19.56
CA ARG A 99 -20.09 -7.98 19.99
C ARG A 99 -18.86 -7.97 20.89
N ASP A 100 -17.91 -7.07 20.69
CA ASP A 100 -16.70 -7.01 21.52
C ASP A 100 -16.92 -6.39 22.90
N ALA A 101 -17.99 -5.62 23.11
CA ALA A 101 -18.36 -5.14 24.45
C ALA A 101 -18.94 -6.25 25.34
N SER A 102 -19.38 -7.37 24.76
CA SER A 102 -19.95 -8.49 25.52
C SER A 102 -18.92 -9.49 26.04
N LEU A 103 -17.64 -9.34 25.66
CA LEU A 103 -16.52 -10.15 26.15
C LEU A 103 -15.76 -9.48 27.31
N LEU A 104 -16.30 -8.39 27.86
CA LEU A 104 -15.74 -7.67 29.01
C LEU A 104 -16.60 -7.76 30.29
N ASN A 105 -17.46 -8.77 30.40
CA ASN A 105 -18.09 -9.17 31.67
C ASN A 105 -17.86 -10.65 31.96
#